data_AF-A0A5C7Z0I3-F1
#
_entry.id   AF-A0A5C7Z0I3-F1
#
_cell.length_a   1.000
_cell.length_b   1.000
_cell.length_c   1.000
_cell.angle_alpha   90.00
_cell.angle_beta   90.00
_cell.angle_gamma   90.00
#
_symmetry.space_group_name_H-M   'P 1'
#
loop_
_entity.id
_entity.type
_entity.pdbx_description
1 polymer ?
#
loop_
_entity_poly.entity_id
_entity_poly.type
_entity_poly.pdbx_seq_one_letter_code
_entity_poly.pdbx_strand_id
1 'polypeptide(L)' 'MKFFIDTANLEQIKEAQELGILDGVTTNPSLM' A
#
# COMPACT_ATOMS: atom_id res chain seq x y z
N MET A 1 15.29 -6.00 -0.97
CA MET A 1 14.84 -4.70 -0.43
C MET A 1 13.33 -4.79 -0.29
N LYS A 2 12.73 -4.21 0.76
CA LYS A 2 11.27 -4.25 0.95
C LYS A 2 10.63 -2.91 0.56
N PHE A 3 9.47 -2.94 -0.07
CA PHE A 3 8.69 -1.77 -0.43
C PHE A 3 7.35 -1.74 0.29
N PHE A 4 7.09 -0.60 0.94
CA PHE A 4 5.85 -0.34 1.65
C PHE A 4 5.21 0.92 1.08
N ILE A 5 3.88 0.94 1.03
CA ILE A 5 3.10 2.12 0.66
C ILE A 5 2.30 2.61 1.88
N ASP A 6 2.14 3.93 2.00
CA ASP A 6 1.41 4.58 3.10
C ASP A 6 0.07 5.11 2.60
N THR A 7 -0.97 4.27 2.68
CA THR A 7 -2.31 4.59 2.18
C THR A 7 -3.36 3.72 2.87
N ALA A 8 -4.61 4.20 2.92
CA ALA A 8 -5.78 3.36 3.20
C ALA A 8 -6.66 3.14 1.96
N ASN A 9 -6.26 3.67 0.80
CA ASN A 9 -7.00 3.51 -0.45
C ASN A 9 -6.78 2.10 -1.04
N LEU A 10 -7.84 1.29 -1.08
CA LEU A 10 -7.79 -0.08 -1.56
C LEU A 10 -7.41 -0.21 -3.04
N GLU A 11 -7.73 0.78 -3.88
CA GLU A 11 -7.39 0.77 -5.31
C GLU A 11 -5.87 0.90 -5.48
N GLN A 12 -5.23 1.82 -4.76
CA GLN A 12 -3.77 1.97 -4.75
C GLN A 12 -3.06 0.73 -4.22
N ILE A 13 -3.60 0.10 -3.17
CA ILE A 13 -3.06 -1.16 -2.61
C ILE A 13 -3.13 -2.26 -3.67
N LYS A 14 -4.26 -2.38 -4.37
CA LYS A 14 -4.45 -3.38 -5.41
C LYS A 14 -3.50 -3.17 -6.59
N GLU A 15 -3.34 -1.95 -7.07
CA GLU A 15 -2.39 -1.61 -8.15
C GLU A 15 -0.95 -1.98 -7.77
N ALA A 16 -0.50 -1.60 -6.57
CA ALA A 16 0.85 -1.92 -6.09
C ALA A 16 1.06 -3.44 -5.91
N GLN A 17 0.02 -4.17 -5.50
CA GLN A 17 0.04 -5.62 -5.43
C GLN A 17 0.14 -6.25 -6.84
N GLU A 18 -0.60 -5.74 -7.82
CA GLU A 18 -0.59 -6.23 -9.21
C GLU A 18 0.76 -6.00 -9.89
N LEU A 19 1.49 -4.94 -9.52
CA LEU A 19 2.87 -4.71 -9.95
C LEU A 19 3.86 -5.73 -9.37
N GLY A 20 3.47 -6.52 -8.35
CA GLY A 20 4.31 -7.56 -7.75
C GLY A 20 5.47 -7.03 -6.90
N ILE A 21 5.40 -5.77 -6.46
CA ILE A 21 6.47 -5.09 -5.71
C ILE A 21 6.09 -4.82 -4.24
N LEU A 22 4.84 -5.04 -3.83
CA LEU A 22 4.33 -4.64 -2.52
C LEU A 22 4.64 -5.68 -1.43
N ASP A 23 5.44 -5.30 -0.43
CA ASP A 23 5.74 -6.15 0.74
C ASP A 23 4.80 -5.88 1.93
N GLY A 24 4.11 -4.74 1.94
CA GLY A 24 3.13 -4.39 2.98
C GLY A 24 2.62 -2.96 2.89
N VAL A 25 1.65 -2.65 3.74
CA VAL A 25 0.98 -1.34 3.79
C VAL A 25 1.14 -0.76 5.19
N THR A 26 1.46 0.54 5.27
CA THR A 26 1.31 1.33 6.50
C THR A 26 0.11 2.25 6.38
N THR A 27 -0.53 2.56 7.51
CA THR A 27 -1.68 3.43 7.55
C THR A 27 -1.72 4.21 8.87
N ASN A 28 -2.55 5.24 8.92
CA ASN A 28 -2.82 6.03 10.10
C ASN A 28 -4.25 6.62 10.03
N PRO A 29 -4.83 7.09 11.15
CA PRO A 29 -6.19 7.63 11.18
C PRO A 29 -6.46 8.80 10.21
N SER A 30 -5.43 9.56 9.80
CA SER A 30 -5.60 10.66 8.84
C SER A 30 -5.71 10.19 7.38
N LEU A 31 -5.38 8.93 7.09
CA LEU A 31 -5.49 8.32 5.77
C LEU A 31 -6.78 7.49 5.57
N MET A 32 -7.58 7.30 6.64
CA MET A 32 -8.87 6.61 6.59
C MET A 32 -9.94 7.39 5.84
#